data_AF-A0A839IXW0-F1
#
_entry.id   AF-A0A839IXW0-F1
#
_cell.length_a   1.000
_cell.length_b   1.000
_cell.length_c   1.000
_cell.angle_alpha   90.00
_cell.angle_beta   90.00
_cell.angle_gamma   90.00
#
_symmetry.space_group_name_H-M   'P 1'
#
loop_
_entity.id
_entity.type
_entity.pdbx_description
1 polymer ?
#
loop_
_entity_poly.entity_id
_entity_poly.type
_entity_poly.pdbx_seq_one_letter_code
_entity_poly.pdbx_strand_id
1 'polypeptide(L)'
;YRQELQANKWKIKPSVYGALKETGVSMFYTSIVLFFGFSVFTISDFGGTVALGALVSATLLFAMLSNLLLLPSLLLSLERSIANKEVLKKPPINIIPEEDDNDMELPENQY
;
A
#
# COMPACT_ATOMS: atom_id res chain seq x y z
N TYR A 1 9.23 -10.21 12.00
CA TYR A 1 9.98 -9.03 11.51
C TYR A 1 11.17 -9.35 10.59
N ARG A 2 12.40 -9.66 11.06
CA ARG A 2 13.54 -9.95 10.13
C ARG A 2 13.34 -11.20 9.28
N GLN A 3 12.60 -12.19 9.79
CA GLN A 3 12.33 -13.45 9.09
C GLN A 3 11.18 -13.37 8.06
N GLU A 4 10.26 -12.40 8.17
CA GLU A 4 9.19 -12.19 7.16
C GLU A 4 9.69 -11.43 5.92
N LEU A 5 10.73 -10.61 6.09
CA LEU A 5 11.36 -9.83 5.02
C LEU A 5 12.15 -10.69 4.01
N GLN A 6 12.58 -11.91 4.39
CA GLN A 6 13.28 -12.82 3.48
C GLN A 6 12.34 -13.76 2.70
N ALA A 7 11.12 -14.01 3.19
CA ALA A 7 10.21 -15.00 2.58
C ALA A 7 9.35 -14.44 1.42
N ASN A 8 9.03 -13.14 1.41
CA ASN A 8 7.97 -12.58 0.56
C ASN A 8 8.42 -11.86 -0.73
N LYS A 9 9.54 -12.26 -1.33
CA LYS A 9 9.94 -11.95 -2.73
C LYS A 9 9.58 -10.54 -3.23
N TRP A 10 9.78 -9.49 -2.43
CA TRP A 10 9.68 -8.09 -2.88
C TRP A 10 8.38 -7.74 -3.66
N LYS A 11 7.26 -8.41 -3.37
CA LYS A 11 5.96 -8.07 -3.94
C LYS A 11 5.22 -7.19 -2.92
N ILE A 12 5.50 -5.89 -2.93
CA ILE A 12 4.85 -4.87 -2.08
C ILE A 12 3.40 -4.61 -2.51
N LYS A 13 3.04 -4.98 -3.74
CA LYS A 13 1.74 -4.73 -4.37
C LYS A 13 0.50 -5.34 -3.69
N PRO A 14 0.50 -6.62 -3.21
CA PRO A 14 -0.70 -7.21 -2.60
C PRO A 14 -0.95 -6.65 -1.20
N SER A 15 0.10 -6.36 -0.43
CA SER A 15 -0.01 -5.88 0.95
C SER A 15 -0.58 -4.47 1.03
N VAL A 16 -0.21 -3.58 0.10
CA VAL A 16 -0.77 -2.22 0.02
C VAL A 16 -2.26 -2.27 -0.34
N TYR A 17 -2.65 -3.10 -1.31
CA TYR A 17 -4.06 -3.22 -1.70
C TYR A 17 -4.91 -3.90 -0.61
N GLY A 18 -4.37 -4.90 0.09
CA GLY A 18 -5.02 -5.54 1.22
C GLY A 18 -5.26 -4.56 2.38
N ALA A 19 -4.22 -3.82 2.79
CA ALA A 19 -4.31 -2.81 3.84
C ALA A 19 -5.29 -1.69 3.46
N LEU A 20 -5.29 -1.25 2.20
CA LEU A 20 -6.20 -0.21 1.73
C LEU A 20 -7.65 -0.68 1.65
N LYS A 21 -7.91 -1.93 1.24
CA LYS A 21 -9.27 -2.49 1.23
C LYS A 21 -9.84 -2.56 2.64
N GLU A 22 -9.05 -3.00 3.60
CA GLU A 22 -9.50 -3.16 4.99
C GLU A 22 -9.70 -1.80 5.69
N THR A 23 -8.76 -0.87 5.52
CA THR A 23 -8.86 0.48 6.10
C THR A 23 -9.88 1.37 5.38
N GLY A 24 -9.99 1.25 4.05
CA GLY A 24 -10.93 2.00 3.22
C GLY A 24 -12.39 1.65 3.51
N VAL A 25 -12.70 0.37 3.72
CA VAL A 25 -14.04 -0.08 4.12
C VAL A 25 -14.42 0.48 5.50
N SER A 26 -13.49 0.49 6.46
CA SER A 26 -13.72 1.07 7.78
C SER A 26 -13.93 2.60 7.74
N MET A 27 -13.13 3.31 6.93
CA MET A 27 -13.33 4.74 6.67
C MET A 27 -14.67 5.04 6.02
N PHE A 28 -15.14 4.16 5.12
CA PHE A 28 -16.43 4.30 4.45
C PHE A 28 -17.61 4.23 5.41
N TYR A 29 -17.61 3.25 6.32
CA TYR A 29 -18.65 3.16 7.35
C TYR A 29 -18.70 4.39 8.25
N THR A 30 -17.56 4.82 8.77
CA THR A 30 -17.48 5.99 9.67
C THR A 30 -17.98 7.24 8.97
N SER A 31 -17.62 7.42 7.70
CA SER A 31 -17.92 8.66 7.01
C SER A 31 -19.34 8.73 6.47
N ILE A 32 -19.97 7.60 6.15
CA ILE A 32 -21.42 7.56 5.90
C ILE A 32 -22.18 7.99 7.16
N VAL A 33 -21.79 7.47 8.33
CA VAL A 33 -22.41 7.84 9.61
C VAL A 33 -22.22 9.34 9.89
N LEU A 34 -21.01 9.89 9.70
CA LEU A 34 -20.78 11.33 9.85
C LEU A 34 -21.60 12.14 8.85
N PHE A 35 -21.56 11.78 7.56
CA PHE A 35 -22.29 12.49 6.51
C PHE A 35 -23.77 12.61 6.85
N PHE A 36 -24.44 11.49 7.15
CA PHE A 36 -25.85 11.51 7.52
C PHE A 36 -26.09 12.20 8.87
N GLY A 37 -25.18 12.06 9.84
CA GLY A 37 -25.25 12.75 11.13
C GLY A 37 -25.27 14.28 10.98
N PHE A 38 -24.46 14.83 10.06
CA PHE A 38 -24.46 16.26 9.76
C PHE A 38 -25.56 16.67 8.76
N SER A 39 -26.00 15.76 7.88
CA SER A 39 -27.11 16.03 6.96
C SER A 39 -28.44 16.21 7.70
N VAL A 40 -28.65 15.63 8.88
CA VAL A 40 -29.86 15.89 9.68
C VAL A 40 -30.02 17.38 10.02
N PHE A 41 -28.93 18.15 10.11
CA PHE A 41 -28.99 19.59 10.35
C PHE A 41 -29.62 20.39 9.19
N THR A 42 -29.71 19.83 7.98
CA THR A 42 -30.37 20.50 6.85
C THR A 42 -31.89 20.51 6.95
N ILE A 43 -32.48 19.68 7.82
CA ILE A 43 -33.93 19.60 8.06
C ILE A 43 -34.37 20.68 9.08
N SER A 44 -33.43 21.44 9.65
CA SER A 44 -33.72 22.47 10.65
C SER A 44 -34.46 23.68 10.07
N ASP A 45 -35.37 24.29 10.85
CA ASP A 45 -36.03 25.55 10.50
C ASP A 45 -35.11 26.79 10.63
N PHE A 46 -33.92 26.64 11.24
CA PHE A 46 -32.96 27.73 11.36
C PHE A 46 -31.99 27.73 10.17
N GLY A 47 -32.11 28.73 9.30
CA GLY A 47 -31.32 28.82 8.06
C GLY A 47 -29.80 28.76 8.25
N GLY A 48 -29.27 29.25 9.38
CA GLY A 48 -27.85 29.13 9.71
C GLY A 48 -27.40 27.68 9.97
N THR A 49 -28.25 26.88 10.61
CA THR A 49 -28.00 25.45 10.87
C THR A 49 -28.08 24.66 9.58
N VAL A 50 -29.02 25.01 8.69
CA VAL A 50 -29.13 24.40 7.36
C VAL A 50 -27.89 24.67 6.51
N ALA A 51 -27.43 25.92 6.45
CA ALA A 51 -26.23 26.29 5.71
C ALA A 51 -24.97 25.58 6.25
N LEU A 52 -24.83 25.52 7.58
CA LEU A 52 -23.73 24.81 8.22
C LEU A 52 -23.79 23.31 7.92
N GLY A 53 -24.96 22.68 8.10
CA GLY A 53 -25.16 21.25 7.84
C GLY A 53 -24.86 20.88 6.38
N ALA A 54 -25.31 21.70 5.43
CA ALA A 54 -25.05 21.50 4.01
C ALA A 54 -23.55 21.63 3.68
N LEU A 55 -22.86 22.65 4.21
CA LEU A 55 -21.43 22.86 3.97
C LEU A 55 -20.58 21.74 4.58
N VAL A 56 -20.89 21.32 5.81
CA VAL A 56 -20.16 20.27 6.51
C VAL A 56 -20.36 18.92 5.81
N SER A 57 -21.59 18.56 5.46
CA SER A 57 -21.87 17.32 4.73
C SER A 57 -21.19 17.30 3.35
N ALA A 58 -21.20 18.41 2.61
CA ALA A 58 -20.46 18.52 1.35
C ALA A 58 -18.94 18.34 1.55
N THR A 59 -18.36 18.98 2.56
CA THR A 59 -16.93 18.85 2.89
C THR A 59 -16.56 17.40 3.23
N LEU A 60 -17.40 16.71 4.02
CA LEU A 60 -17.20 15.31 4.36
C LEU A 60 -17.27 14.40 3.13
N LEU A 61 -18.16 14.68 2.18
CA LEU A 61 -18.22 13.95 0.91
C LEU A 61 -16.92 14.10 0.11
N PHE A 62 -16.39 15.32 0.00
CA PHE A 62 -15.11 15.57 -0.66
C PHE A 62 -13.93 14.94 0.09
N ALA A 63 -13.91 15.04 1.42
CA ALA A 63 -12.89 14.40 2.25
C ALA A 63 -12.87 12.88 2.07
N MET A 64 -14.04 12.28 1.93
CA MET A 64 -14.20 10.85 1.66
C MET A 64 -13.66 10.43 0.30
N LEU A 65 -14.05 11.15 -0.75
CA LEU A 65 -13.53 10.91 -2.11
C LEU A 65 -12.02 11.07 -2.14
N SER A 66 -11.49 12.10 -1.47
CA SER A 66 -10.06 12.33 -1.37
C SER A 66 -9.37 11.19 -0.61
N ASN A 67 -9.84 10.80 0.57
CA ASN A 67 -9.19 9.72 1.33
C ASN A 67 -9.24 8.37 0.63
N LEU A 68 -10.31 8.06 -0.13
CA LEU A 68 -10.41 6.79 -0.87
C LEU A 68 -9.60 6.78 -2.17
N LEU A 69 -9.39 7.91 -2.84
CA LEU A 69 -8.72 7.97 -4.15
C LEU A 69 -7.29 8.48 -4.06
N LEU A 70 -7.04 9.49 -3.22
CA LEU A 70 -5.75 10.15 -3.05
C LEU A 70 -4.74 9.22 -2.37
N LEU A 71 -5.12 8.52 -1.30
CA LEU A 71 -4.23 7.58 -0.61
C LEU A 71 -3.73 6.45 -1.52
N PRO A 72 -4.58 5.65 -2.20
CA PRO A 72 -4.11 4.65 -3.15
C PRO A 72 -3.23 5.24 -4.25
N SER A 73 -3.65 6.37 -4.81
CA SER A 73 -2.94 7.03 -5.90
C SER A 73 -1.56 7.51 -5.46
N LEU A 74 -1.47 8.11 -4.28
CA LEU A 74 -0.21 8.59 -3.71
C LEU A 74 0.70 7.43 -3.32
N LEU A 75 0.16 6.36 -2.73
CA LEU A 75 0.94 5.17 -2.39
C LEU A 75 1.48 4.47 -3.63
N LEU A 76 0.66 4.28 -4.67
CA LEU A 76 1.07 3.68 -5.95
C LEU A 76 2.08 4.56 -6.69
N SER A 77 1.88 5.88 -6.67
CA SER A 77 2.81 6.85 -7.26
C SER A 77 4.15 6.89 -6.52
N LEU A 78 4.12 6.84 -5.18
CA LEU A 78 5.31 6.81 -4.33
C LEU A 78 6.06 5.48 -4.46
N GLU A 79 5.36 4.34 -4.54
CA GLU A 79 5.95 3.04 -4.89
C GLU A 79 6.72 3.16 -6.21
N ARG A 80 6.08 3.73 -7.26
CA ARG A 80 6.71 3.92 -8.55
C ARG A 80 7.89 4.89 -8.50
N SER A 81 7.81 5.97 -7.73
CA SER A 81 8.87 6.99 -7.60
C SER A 81 10.09 6.45 -6.84
N ILE A 82 9.87 5.73 -5.74
CA ILE A 82 10.92 5.11 -4.91
C ILE A 82 11.55 3.92 -5.65
N ALA A 83 10.73 3.04 -6.26
CA ALA A 83 11.24 1.91 -7.04
C ALA A 83 12.02 2.35 -8.28
N ASN A 84 11.69 3.52 -8.86
CA ASN A 84 12.38 4.06 -10.03
C ASN A 84 13.69 4.79 -9.69
N LYS A 85 13.99 5.06 -8.41
CA LYS A 85 15.25 5.73 -8.03
C LYS A 85 16.21 4.91 -7.15
N GLU A 86 15.77 3.97 -6.31
CA GLU A 86 16.67 3.47 -5.23
C GLU A 86 16.60 1.96 -4.88
N VAL A 87 16.10 1.02 -5.71
CA VAL A 87 16.04 -0.39 -5.24
C VAL A 87 16.13 -1.53 -6.26
N LEU A 88 16.97 -1.44 -7.30
CA LEU A 88 17.45 -2.66 -7.98
C LEU A 88 18.93 -2.57 -8.39
N LYS A 89 19.83 -2.17 -7.47
CA LYS A 89 21.19 -2.72 -7.54
C LYS A 89 21.10 -4.15 -7.02
N LYS A 90 21.32 -5.14 -7.91
CA LYS A 90 21.51 -6.55 -7.53
C LYS A 90 22.43 -6.58 -6.30
N PRO A 91 22.12 -7.35 -5.24
CA PRO A 91 23.06 -7.53 -4.14
C PRO A 91 24.39 -8.02 -4.73
N PRO A 92 25.53 -7.37 -4.46
CA PRO A 92 26.83 -7.72 -5.07
C PRO A 92 27.43 -9.02 -4.51
N ILE A 93 26.64 -9.82 -3.78
CA ILE A 93 27.15 -10.98 -3.07
C ILE A 93 26.56 -12.23 -3.70
N ASN A 94 27.38 -12.88 -4.53
CA ASN A 94 27.17 -14.24 -4.99
C ASN A 94 27.62 -15.17 -3.86
N ILE A 95 26.70 -15.63 -2.99
CA ILE A 95 26.98 -16.66 -1.96
C ILE A 95 26.61 -18.06 -2.49
N ILE A 96 26.71 -18.27 -3.80
CA ILE A 96 26.80 -19.65 -4.30
C ILE A 96 28.30 -19.92 -4.29
N PRO A 97 28.82 -20.80 -3.40
CA PRO A 97 30.17 -21.30 -3.60
C PRO A 97 30.18 -21.88 -5.02
N GLU A 98 31.05 -21.38 -5.89
CA GLU A 98 31.33 -22.09 -7.12
C GLU A 98 31.79 -23.47 -6.66
N GLU A 99 30.96 -24.49 -6.94
CA GLU A 99 31.40 -25.87 -6.83
C GLU A 99 32.58 -25.96 -7.79
N ASP A 100 33.77 -26.00 -7.19
CA ASP A 100 35.04 -26.20 -7.87
C ASP A 100 34.95 -27.57 -8.52
N ASP A 101 34.57 -27.60 -9.81
CA ASP A 101 34.60 -28.77 -10.70
C ASP A 101 36.07 -29.15 -11.00
N ASN A 102 36.90 -29.24 -9.96
CA ASN A 102 38.22 -29.83 -9.99
C ASN A 102 38.23 -30.94 -8.96
N ASP A 103 37.70 -32.10 -9.34
CA ASP A 103 38.22 -33.40 -8.92
C ASP A 103 37.50 -34.50 -9.71
N MET A 104 38.15 -34.99 -10.78
CA MET A 104 38.30 -36.42 -11.11
C MET A 104 38.86 -36.61 -12.53
N GLU A 105 40.14 -36.25 -12.73
CA GLU A 105 40.95 -36.88 -13.76
C GLU A 105 41.71 -38.05 -13.10
N LEU A 106 41.17 -39.26 -13.22
CA LEU A 106 41.84 -40.48 -12.76
C LEU A 106 43.00 -40.77 -13.72
N PRO A 107 44.26 -40.91 -13.25
CA PRO A 107 45.36 -41.30 -14.12
C PRO A 107 45.18 -42.76 -14.53
N GLU A 108 45.02 -42.95 -15.84
CA GLU A 108 45.15 -44.23 -16.53
C GLU A 108 46.60 -44.70 -16.37
N ASN A 109 46.83 -45.69 -15.51
CA ASN A 109 48.13 -46.37 -15.44
C ASN A 109 47.96 -47.84 -15.82
N GLN A 110 48.50 -48.13 -17.01
CA GLN A 110 49.04 -49.42 -17.44
C GLN A 110 49.90 -50.05 -16.34
N TYR A 111 49.71 -51.35 -16.07
CA TYR A 111 50.67 -52.44 -16.22
C TYR A 111 49.98 -53.77 -15.87
#